data_AF-A0A173VI25-F1
#
_entry.id   AF-A0A173VI25-F1
#
_cell.length_a   1.000
_cell.length_b   1.000
_cell.length_c   1.000
_cell.angle_alpha   90.00
_cell.angle_beta   90.00
_cell.angle_gamma   90.00
#
_symmetry.space_group_name_H-M   'P 1'
#
loop_
_entity.id
_entity.type
_entity.pdbx_description
1 polymer ?
#
loop_
_entity_poly.entity_id
_entity_poly.type
_entity_poly.pdbx_seq_one_letter_code
_entity_poly.pdbx_strand_id
1 'polypeptide(L)'
;MNNEVSITALMSSFGRAFHAENEDHPVFTDHLAKELMTAEEYAAVLTGTKQYVMLGAGLDTFAFREKEFLSKHRVFEVDHPLTQKDKIERITRAGCTIPDNLTFVPADFTKDNVAERLIDGG
;
A
#
# COMPACT_ATOMS: atom_id res chain seq x y z
N MET A 1 10.81 -23.23 6.75
CA MET A 1 9.91 -22.14 6.31
C MET A 1 8.82 -22.06 7.37
N ASN A 2 8.86 -21.04 8.23
CA ASN A 2 7.76 -20.84 9.18
C ASN A 2 6.50 -20.53 8.38
N ASN A 3 5.40 -21.16 8.75
CA ASN A 3 4.11 -21.11 8.05
C ASN A 3 3.38 -19.79 8.39
N GLU A 4 4.06 -18.66 8.25
CA GLU A 4 3.53 -17.33 8.55
C GLU A 4 2.83 -16.77 7.30
N VAL A 5 1.58 -16.34 7.49
CA VAL A 5 0.79 -15.69 6.43
C VAL A 5 1.54 -14.44 5.97
N SER A 6 1.59 -14.22 4.66
CA SER A 6 2.24 -13.03 4.09
C SER A 6 1.62 -11.76 4.66
N ILE A 7 2.42 -10.92 5.32
CA ILE A 7 1.99 -9.61 5.84
C ILE A 7 1.34 -8.78 4.73
N THR A 8 1.85 -8.85 3.49
CA THR A 8 1.26 -8.16 2.34
C THR A 8 -0.16 -8.66 2.04
N ALA A 9 -0.41 -9.95 2.15
CA ALA A 9 -1.75 -10.52 1.95
C ALA A 9 -2.72 -10.07 3.05
N LEU A 10 -2.28 -10.05 4.31
CA LEU A 10 -3.06 -9.52 5.43
C LEU A 10 -3.38 -8.04 5.26
N MET A 11 -2.40 -7.20 4.88
CA MET A 11 -2.61 -5.78 4.65
C MET A 11 -3.53 -5.52 3.44
N SER A 12 -3.41 -6.30 2.36
CA SER A 12 -4.29 -6.19 1.21
C SER A 12 -5.73 -6.58 1.58
N SER A 13 -5.90 -7.65 2.36
CA SER A 13 -7.23 -8.04 2.89
C SER A 13 -7.80 -6.96 3.80
N PHE A 14 -6.99 -6.41 4.71
CA PHE A 14 -7.38 -5.28 5.55
C PHE A 14 -7.84 -4.08 4.72
N GLY A 15 -7.09 -3.68 3.69
CA GLY A 15 -7.46 -2.54 2.84
C GLY A 15 -8.82 -2.73 2.17
N ARG A 16 -9.11 -3.92 1.64
CA ARG A 16 -10.41 -4.24 1.04
C ARG A 16 -11.55 -4.28 2.07
N ALA A 17 -11.30 -4.84 3.24
CA ALA A 17 -12.25 -4.87 4.35
C ALA A 17 -12.56 -3.46 4.88
N PHE A 18 -11.52 -2.67 5.14
CA PHE A 18 -11.64 -1.31 5.64
C PHE A 18 -12.41 -0.43 4.64
N HIS A 19 -12.07 -0.52 3.36
CA HIS A 19 -12.76 0.21 2.29
C HIS A 19 -14.24 -0.18 2.20
N ALA A 20 -14.57 -1.47 2.31
CA ALA A 20 -15.94 -1.96 2.32
C ALA A 20 -16.75 -1.46 3.52
N GLU A 21 -16.11 -1.22 4.67
CA GLU A 21 -16.76 -0.79 5.92
C GLU A 21 -16.84 0.72 6.10
N ASN A 22 -15.94 1.49 5.48
CA ASN A 22 -15.74 2.91 5.80
C ASN A 22 -15.99 3.88 4.63
N GLU A 23 -16.16 3.40 3.40
CA GLU A 23 -16.59 4.26 2.28
C GLU A 23 -18.11 4.23 2.08
N ASP A 24 -18.70 5.42 1.87
CA ASP A 24 -20.13 5.54 1.56
C ASP A 24 -20.48 5.00 0.16
N HIS A 25 -19.54 5.04 -0.79
CA HIS A 25 -19.76 4.71 -2.22
C HIS A 25 -18.62 3.86 -2.81
N PRO A 26 -18.40 2.63 -2.33
CA PRO A 26 -17.27 1.82 -2.75
C PRO A 26 -17.41 1.35 -4.21
N VAL A 27 -16.31 1.41 -4.98
CA VAL A 27 -16.23 0.83 -6.34
C VAL A 27 -16.46 -0.69 -6.31
N PHE A 28 -15.98 -1.35 -5.27
CA PHE A 28 -16.19 -2.77 -5.01
C PHE A 28 -16.24 -3.01 -3.50
N THR A 29 -17.16 -3.87 -3.05
CA THR A 29 -17.35 -4.18 -1.63
C THR A 29 -16.91 -5.63 -1.38
N ASP A 30 -15.73 -5.82 -0.81
CA ASP A 30 -15.21 -7.14 -0.46
C ASP A 30 -15.63 -7.54 0.96
N HIS A 31 -16.85 -8.05 1.09
CA HIS A 31 -17.39 -8.46 2.39
C HIS A 31 -16.61 -9.63 3.02
N LEU A 32 -15.91 -10.44 2.21
CA LEU A 32 -15.20 -11.63 2.68
C LEU A 32 -13.79 -11.29 3.19
N ALA A 33 -13.21 -10.18 2.78
CA ALA A 33 -11.84 -9.82 3.14
C ALA A 33 -11.61 -9.75 4.66
N LYS A 34 -12.62 -9.31 5.43
CA LYS A 34 -12.55 -9.30 6.89
C LYS A 34 -12.66 -10.69 7.50
N GLU A 35 -13.50 -11.56 6.92
CA GLU A 35 -13.69 -12.94 7.39
C GLU A 35 -12.46 -13.81 7.21
N LEU A 36 -11.59 -13.46 6.26
CA LEU A 36 -10.30 -14.11 6.04
C LEU A 36 -9.23 -13.72 7.08
N MET A 37 -9.52 -12.78 7.96
CA MET A 37 -8.59 -12.30 8.99
C MET A 37 -9.11 -12.65 10.39
N THR A 38 -8.21 -13.05 11.28
CA THR A 38 -8.52 -13.07 12.70
C THR A 38 -8.66 -11.64 13.23
N ALA A 39 -9.42 -11.47 14.32
CA ALA A 39 -9.54 -10.17 14.99
C ALA A 39 -8.17 -9.65 15.48
N GLU A 40 -7.26 -10.56 15.86
CA GLU A 40 -5.89 -10.23 16.26
C GLU A 40 -5.06 -9.74 15.07
N GLU A 41 -5.09 -10.43 13.92
CA GLU A 41 -4.41 -9.96 12.70
C GLU A 41 -4.95 -8.59 12.24
N TYR A 42 -6.27 -8.40 12.27
CA TYR A 42 -6.89 -7.13 11.90
C TYR A 42 -6.44 -6.00 12.85
N ALA A 43 -6.45 -6.24 14.17
CA ALA A 43 -6.02 -5.27 15.16
C ALA A 43 -4.51 -4.99 15.11
N ALA A 44 -3.69 -6.02 14.88
CA ALA A 44 -2.24 -5.90 14.73
C ALA A 44 -1.87 -5.07 13.50
N VAL A 45 -2.57 -5.27 12.38
CA VAL A 45 -2.45 -4.43 11.19
C VAL A 45 -2.85 -2.98 11.49
N LEU A 46 -3.97 -2.78 12.21
CA LEU A 46 -4.49 -1.45 12.52
C LEU A 46 -3.61 -0.65 13.50
N THR A 47 -2.90 -1.32 14.42
CA THR A 47 -2.24 -0.67 15.57
C THR A 47 -0.74 -0.90 15.68
N GLY A 48 -0.22 -1.98 15.10
CA GLY A 48 1.18 -2.41 15.23
C GLY A 48 2.04 -2.19 13.99
N THR A 49 1.42 -2.03 12.82
CA THR A 49 2.16 -1.80 11.56
C THR A 49 2.72 -0.38 11.53
N LYS A 50 3.99 -0.23 11.11
CA LYS A 50 4.64 1.09 10.94
C LYS A 50 4.95 1.41 9.47
N GLN A 51 5.07 0.38 8.65
CA GLN A 51 5.42 0.48 7.24
C GLN A 51 4.42 -0.31 6.41
N TYR A 52 4.00 0.25 5.29
CA TYR A 52 3.08 -0.38 4.35
C TYR A 52 3.71 -0.39 2.96
N VAL A 53 3.81 -1.57 2.34
CA VAL A 53 4.42 -1.74 1.01
C VAL A 53 3.35 -2.13 0.00
N MET A 54 3.23 -1.34 -1.06
CA MET A 54 2.35 -1.57 -2.20
C MET A 54 3.17 -2.04 -3.40
N LEU A 55 3.07 -3.32 -3.75
CA LEU A 55 3.75 -3.90 -4.90
C LEU A 55 2.89 -3.77 -6.16
N GLY A 56 3.44 -3.22 -7.23
CA GLY A 56 2.70 -2.97 -8.47
C GLY A 56 1.66 -1.85 -8.29
N ALA A 57 2.05 -0.77 -7.61
CA ALA A 57 1.15 0.31 -7.21
C ALA A 57 0.45 1.01 -8.39
N GLY A 58 1.01 0.95 -9.60
CA GLY A 58 0.47 1.54 -10.82
C GLY A 58 0.05 2.99 -10.60
N LEU A 59 -1.20 3.30 -10.92
CA LEU A 59 -1.81 4.62 -10.68
C LEU A 59 -2.65 4.68 -9.40
N ASP A 60 -2.49 3.75 -8.46
CA ASP A 60 -3.21 3.76 -7.19
C ASP A 60 -2.98 5.10 -6.46
N THR A 61 -4.03 5.66 -5.87
CA THR A 61 -4.02 6.94 -5.18
C THR A 61 -4.17 6.79 -3.67
N PHE A 62 -4.05 5.58 -3.12
CA PHE A 62 -4.16 5.28 -1.69
C PHE A 62 -3.44 6.32 -0.84
N ALA A 63 -2.17 6.60 -1.15
CA ALA A 63 -1.38 7.55 -0.38
C ALA A 63 -1.89 9.01 -0.40
N PHE A 64 -2.66 9.37 -1.42
CA PHE A 64 -3.24 10.71 -1.57
C PHE A 64 -4.63 10.82 -0.93
N ARG A 65 -5.35 9.69 -0.80
CA ARG A 65 -6.69 9.60 -0.20
C ARG A 65 -6.61 9.37 1.31
N GLU A 66 -5.76 8.46 1.76
CA GLU A 66 -5.67 7.99 3.15
C GLU A 66 -4.70 8.81 4.00
N LYS A 67 -4.97 10.11 4.13
CA LYS A 67 -4.08 11.05 4.84
C LYS A 67 -3.88 10.70 6.31
N GLU A 68 -4.94 10.24 7.00
CA GLU A 68 -4.81 9.82 8.41
C GLU A 68 -3.93 8.57 8.54
N PHE A 69 -4.06 7.61 7.62
CA PHE A 69 -3.20 6.43 7.60
C PHE A 69 -1.73 6.83 7.42
N LEU A 70 -1.44 7.72 6.46
CA LEU A 70 -0.08 8.22 6.23
C LEU A 70 0.47 9.06 7.39
N SER A 71 -0.38 9.66 8.23
CA SER A 71 0.10 10.35 9.43
C SER A 71 0.72 9.41 10.46
N LYS A 72 0.36 8.11 10.40
CA LYS A 72 0.78 7.06 11.35
C LYS A 72 1.75 6.05 10.75
N HIS A 73 1.80 5.94 9.42
CA HIS A 73 2.54 4.88 8.70
C HIS A 73 3.41 5.46 7.59
N ARG A 74 4.58 4.86 7.36
CA ARG A 74 5.38 5.08 6.15
C ARG A 74 4.86 4.17 5.03
N VAL A 75 4.58 4.72 3.86
CA VAL A 75 4.09 3.97 2.71
C VAL A 75 5.16 3.89 1.64
N PHE A 76 5.37 2.69 1.09
CA PHE A 76 6.29 2.43 -0.01
C PHE A 76 5.49 1.97 -1.22
N GLU A 77 5.62 2.68 -2.32
CA GLU A 77 5.09 2.22 -3.60
C GLU A 77 6.20 1.65 -4.45
N VAL A 78 6.09 0.35 -4.74
CA VAL A 78 7.04 -0.35 -5.60
C VAL A 78 6.40 -0.58 -6.96
N ASP A 79 7.01 -0.06 -8.01
CA ASP A 79 6.58 -0.31 -9.39
C ASP A 79 7.75 -0.13 -10.37
N HIS A 80 7.53 -0.54 -11.60
CA HIS A 80 8.46 -0.38 -12.70
C HIS A 80 8.86 1.10 -12.86
N PRO A 81 10.16 1.41 -13.06
CA PRO A 81 10.65 2.79 -13.09
C PRO A 81 9.92 3.71 -14.08
N LEU A 82 9.52 3.17 -15.25
CA LEU A 82 8.77 3.93 -16.26
C LEU A 82 7.34 4.27 -15.80
N THR A 83 6.63 3.31 -15.19
CA THR A 83 5.27 3.51 -14.67
C THR A 83 5.28 4.55 -13.55
N GLN A 84 6.24 4.42 -12.63
CA GLN A 84 6.37 5.33 -11.50
C GLN A 84 6.70 6.75 -11.94
N LYS A 85 7.59 6.92 -12.93
CA LYS A 85 7.89 8.22 -13.53
C LYS A 85 6.63 8.86 -14.14
N ASP A 86 5.89 8.12 -14.97
CA ASP A 86 4.62 8.60 -15.57
C ASP A 86 3.61 9.01 -14.49
N LYS A 87 3.50 8.23 -13.41
CA LYS A 87 2.63 8.56 -12.27
C LYS A 87 3.01 9.89 -11.62
N ILE A 88 4.30 10.09 -11.31
CA ILE A 88 4.80 11.33 -10.67
C ILE A 88 4.55 12.55 -11.56
N GLU A 89 4.74 12.41 -12.88
CA GLU A 89 4.42 13.48 -13.84
C GLU A 89 2.92 13.83 -13.84
N ARG A 90 2.04 12.82 -13.78
CA ARG A 90 0.58 13.03 -13.68
C ARG A 90 0.17 13.69 -12.37
N ILE A 91 0.75 13.27 -11.24
CA ILE A 91 0.53 13.86 -9.91
C ILE A 91 0.90 15.34 -9.94
N THR A 92 2.08 15.65 -10.49
CA THR A 92 2.57 17.03 -10.62
C THR A 92 1.64 17.86 -11.49
N ARG A 93 1.22 17.34 -12.65
CA ARG A 93 0.29 18.02 -13.55
C ARG A 93 -1.08 18.29 -12.91
N ALA A 94 -1.52 17.40 -12.01
CA ALA A 94 -2.77 17.56 -11.27
C ALA A 94 -2.67 18.56 -10.10
N GLY A 95 -1.46 19.04 -9.77
CA GLY A 95 -1.24 19.92 -8.62
C GLY A 95 -1.34 19.20 -7.27
N CYS A 96 -1.26 17.87 -7.26
CA CYS A 96 -1.30 17.08 -6.03
C CYS A 96 0.06 17.15 -5.31
N THR A 97 0.03 17.42 -4.01
CA THR A 97 1.23 17.34 -3.16
C THR A 97 1.54 15.88 -2.84
N ILE A 98 2.79 15.48 -3.05
CA ILE A 98 3.29 14.15 -2.63
C ILE A 98 3.44 14.18 -1.10
N PRO A 99 2.81 13.26 -0.35
CA PRO A 99 2.95 13.18 1.11
C PRO A 99 4.39 12.86 1.52
N ASP A 100 4.87 13.47 2.61
CA ASP A 100 6.23 13.25 3.13
C ASP A 100 6.50 11.80 3.56
N ASN A 101 5.46 11.09 4.00
CA ASN A 101 5.54 9.70 4.44
C ASN A 101 5.34 8.68 3.29
N LEU A 102 5.31 9.13 2.04
CA LEU A 102 5.29 8.28 0.85
C LEU A 102 6.68 8.18 0.23
N THR A 103 7.18 6.96 0.06
CA THR A 103 8.43 6.67 -0.64
C THR A 103 8.16 5.88 -1.91
N PHE A 104 8.61 6.41 -3.04
CA PHE A 104 8.57 5.73 -4.33
C PHE A 104 9.82 4.86 -4.49
N VAL A 105 9.64 3.55 -4.68
CA VAL A 105 10.72 2.57 -4.83
C VAL A 105 10.67 2.00 -6.26
N PRO A 106 11.50 2.47 -7.19
CA PRO A 106 11.48 1.99 -8.56
C PRO A 106 12.10 0.58 -8.66
N ALA A 107 11.34 -0.42 -9.09
CA ALA A 107 11.80 -1.80 -9.28
C ALA A 107 11.06 -2.52 -10.43
N ASP A 108 11.82 -3.17 -11.31
CA ASP A 108 11.31 -4.12 -12.31
C ASP A 108 11.24 -5.51 -11.68
N PHE A 109 10.03 -6.01 -11.41
CA PHE A 109 9.81 -7.33 -10.79
C PHE A 109 10.36 -8.51 -11.60
N THR A 110 10.71 -8.31 -12.87
CA THR A 110 11.29 -9.36 -13.72
C THR A 110 12.83 -9.41 -13.65
N LYS A 111 13.46 -8.38 -13.08
CA LYS A 111 14.93 -8.21 -13.11
C LYS A 111 15.54 -7.89 -11.75
N ASP A 112 14.83 -7.13 -10.93
CA ASP A 112 15.37 -6.55 -9.71
C ASP A 112 15.07 -7.40 -8.47
N ASN A 113 15.99 -7.38 -7.52
CA ASN A 113 15.73 -7.89 -6.16
C ASN A 113 14.92 -6.84 -5.37
N VAL A 114 13.60 -7.02 -5.31
CA VAL A 114 12.68 -6.08 -4.66
C VAL A 114 13.03 -5.83 -3.19
N ALA A 115 13.53 -6.83 -2.46
CA ALA A 115 13.89 -6.67 -1.06
C ALA A 115 15.07 -5.71 -0.87
N GLU A 116 16.11 -5.80 -1.72
CA GLU A 116 17.22 -4.86 -1.72
C GLU A 116 16.76 -3.44 -2.07
N ARG A 117 15.89 -3.31 -3.08
CA ARG A 117 15.34 -2.00 -3.48
C ARG A 117 14.55 -1.34 -2.34
N LEU A 118 13.81 -2.12 -1.57
CA LEU A 118 13.09 -1.63 -0.39
C LEU A 118 14.04 -1.23 0.75
N ILE A 119 15.09 -2.00 1.00
CA ILE A 119 16.11 -1.66 2.00
C ILE A 119 16.81 -0.35 1.63
N ASP A 120 17.17 -0.17 0.35
CA ASP A 120 17.78 1.07 -0.15
C ASP A 120 16.80 2.26 -0.09
N GLY A 121 15.49 2.00 -0.19
CA GLY A 121 14.43 2.99 -0.03
C GLY A 121 14.17 3.42 1.43
N GLY A 122 14.72 2.66 2.40
CA GLY A 122 14.77 2.98 3.84
C GLY A 122 13.55 2.59 4.66
#